data_AF-A0A815B4W7-F1
#
_entry.id   AF-A0A815B4W7-F1
#
_cell.length_a   1.000
_cell.length_b   1.000
_cell.length_c   1.000
_cell.angle_alpha   90.00
_cell.angle_beta   90.00
_cell.angle_gamma   90.00
#
_symmetry.space_group_name_H-M   'P 1'
#
loop_
_entity.id
_entity.type
_entity.pdbx_description
1 polymer ?
#
loop_
_entity_poly.entity_id
_entity_poly.type
_entity_poly.pdbx_seq_one_letter_code
_entity_poly.pdbx_strand_id
1 'polypeptide(L)' 'MGEFGAMRFPLSRHPYLNQLIRERYKLNITEFSSPDDNAYTYINGILTRNKQARENPDMFQFNTSASERGKVRESFFVDT' A
#
# COMPACT_ATOMS: atom_id res chain seq x y z
N MET A 1 -22.57 -2.38 -6.88
CA MET A 1 -21.69 -2.75 -8.01
C MET A 1 -20.34 -2.07 -7.77
N GLY A 2 -19.24 -2.73 -8.13
CA GLY A 2 -17.88 -2.22 -7.88
C GLY A 2 -17.31 -1.44 -9.05
N GLU A 3 -16.21 -0.72 -8.82
CA GLU A 3 -15.42 -0.07 -9.86
C GLU A 3 -14.75 -1.14 -10.75
N PHE A 4 -14.98 -1.10 -12.06
CA PHE A 4 -14.44 -2.09 -13.01
C PHE A 4 -13.05 -1.73 -13.58
N GLY A 5 -12.47 -0.61 -13.14
CA GLY A 5 -11.23 -0.07 -13.69
C GLY A 5 -10.44 0.74 -12.66
N ALA A 6 -10.25 2.04 -12.92
CA ALA A 6 -9.51 2.91 -12.02
C ALA A 6 -10.22 3.03 -10.66
N MET A 7 -9.51 2.71 -9.56
CA MET A 7 -10.09 2.71 -8.20
C MET A 7 -9.56 3.83 -7.29
N ARG A 8 -8.40 4.41 -7.60
CA ARG A 8 -7.76 5.47 -6.78
C ARG A 8 -6.80 6.32 -7.61
N PHE A 9 -6.51 7.53 -7.14
CA PHE A 9 -5.53 8.43 -7.75
C PHE A 9 -4.77 9.23 -6.68
N PRO A 10 -3.44 9.41 -6.82
CA PRO A 10 -2.65 10.21 -5.89
C PRO A 10 -2.82 11.71 -6.18
N LEU A 11 -3.53 12.41 -5.30
CA LEU A 11 -3.79 13.85 -5.44
C LEU A 11 -2.52 14.69 -5.57
N SER A 12 -1.47 14.37 -4.79
CA SER A 12 -0.22 15.13 -4.77
C SER A 12 0.63 14.95 -6.03
N ARG A 13 0.45 13.86 -6.77
CA ARG A 13 1.24 13.56 -7.97
C ARG A 13 0.48 13.86 -9.27
N HIS A 14 -0.84 14.01 -9.23
CA HIS A 14 -1.70 14.22 -10.41
C HIS A 14 -2.43 15.57 -10.37
N PRO A 15 -1.73 16.71 -10.48
CA PRO A 15 -2.32 18.05 -10.29
C PRO A 15 -3.39 18.39 -11.33
N TYR A 16 -3.20 18.00 -12.59
CA TYR A 16 -4.17 18.26 -13.65
C TYR A 16 -5.49 17.50 -13.44
N LEU A 17 -5.41 16.23 -13.02
CA LEU A 17 -6.59 15.44 -12.69
C LEU A 17 -7.35 16.06 -11.51
N ASN A 18 -6.63 16.47 -10.46
CA ASN A 18 -7.23 17.15 -9.31
C ASN A 18 -7.94 18.45 -9.72
N GLN A 19 -7.33 19.22 -10.62
CA GLN A 19 -7.94 20.43 -11.18
C GLN A 19 -9.24 20.11 -11.94
N LEU A 20 -9.24 19.11 -12.82
CA LEU A 20 -10.45 18.71 -13.55
C LEU A 20 -11.57 18.29 -12.60
N ILE A 21 -11.27 17.45 -11.61
CA ILE A 21 -12.24 16.93 -10.65
C ILE A 21 -12.86 18.09 -9.84
N ARG A 22 -12.05 19.00 -9.29
CA ARG A 22 -12.50 20.06 -8.38
C ARG A 22 -13.02 21.31 -9.09
N GLU A 23 -12.39 21.72 -10.18
CA GLU A 23 -12.69 23.00 -10.82
C GLU A 23 -13.71 22.86 -11.94
N ARG A 24 -13.55 21.85 -12.79
CA ARG A 24 -14.39 21.66 -13.98
C ARG A 24 -15.65 20.85 -13.68
N TYR A 25 -15.48 19.70 -13.03
CA TYR A 25 -16.57 18.74 -12.85
C TYR A 25 -17.21 18.77 -11.46
N LYS A 26 -16.61 19.49 -10.51
CA LYS A 26 -17.13 19.68 -9.14
C LYS A 26 -17.50 18.35 -8.44
N LEU A 27 -16.70 17.32 -8.67
CA LEU A 27 -16.94 15.99 -8.10
C LEU A 27 -16.38 15.88 -6.68
N ASN A 28 -17.07 15.10 -5.84
CA ASN A 28 -16.61 14.79 -4.48
C ASN A 28 -15.48 13.76 -4.53
N ILE A 29 -14.49 13.93 -3.65
CA ILE A 29 -13.38 12.99 -3.47
C ILE A 29 -13.50 12.39 -2.08
N THR A 30 -13.35 11.07 -1.98
CA THR A 30 -13.26 10.34 -0.72
C THR A 30 -11.87 9.75 -0.59
N GLU A 31 -11.34 9.73 0.62
CA GLU A 31 -10.04 9.12 0.89
C GLU A 31 -10.08 7.60 0.65
N PHE A 32 -9.05 7.09 -0.01
CA PHE A 32 -8.84 5.66 -0.18
C PHE A 32 -7.75 5.21 0.79
N SER A 33 -8.13 4.54 1.88
CA SER A 33 -7.19 4.10 2.92
C SER A 33 -6.39 2.86 2.47
N SER A 34 -5.06 2.95 2.57
CA SER A 34 -4.11 1.86 2.35
C SER A 34 -2.73 2.30 2.86
N PRO A 35 -2.00 1.47 3.65
CA PRO A 35 -2.33 0.11 4.08
C PRO A 35 -3.17 0.06 5.38
N ASP A 36 -4.00 -0.98 5.51
CA ASP A 36 -4.75 -1.31 6.74
C ASP A 36 -3.97 -2.34 7.58
N ASP A 37 -3.73 -2.02 8.85
CA ASP A 37 -3.02 -2.86 9.82
C ASP A 37 -3.82 -4.10 10.24
N ASN A 38 -5.15 -4.02 10.16
CA ASN A 38 -6.06 -5.13 10.48
C ASN A 38 -6.31 -6.03 9.27
N ALA A 39 -5.94 -5.64 8.06
CA ALA A 39 -6.01 -6.55 6.92
C ALA A 39 -5.05 -7.74 7.12
N TYR A 40 -5.25 -8.78 6.31
CA TYR A 40 -4.49 -10.03 6.40
C TYR A 40 -3.42 -10.12 5.32
N THR A 41 -2.27 -10.66 5.69
CA THR A 41 -1.22 -11.14 4.79
C THR A 41 -1.18 -12.66 4.85
N TYR A 42 -1.16 -13.33 3.68
CA TYR A 42 -1.01 -14.78 3.56
C TYR A 42 0.14 -15.12 2.62
N ILE A 43 1.25 -15.60 3.17
CA ILE A 43 2.49 -15.90 2.45
C ILE A 43 3.11 -17.16 3.04
N ASN A 44 3.62 -18.06 2.20
CA ASN A 44 4.30 -19.31 2.61
C ASN A 44 3.48 -20.14 3.63
N GLY A 45 2.16 -20.18 3.47
CA GLY A 45 1.26 -20.91 4.37
C GLY A 45 0.94 -20.20 5.69
N ILE A 46 1.49 -19.02 5.93
CA ILE A 46 1.32 -18.25 7.17
C ILE A 46 0.30 -17.14 6.94
N LEU A 47 -0.82 -17.19 7.67
CA LEU A 47 -1.85 -16.15 7.72
C LEU A 47 -1.64 -15.28 8.95
N THR A 48 -1.46 -13.96 8.77
CA THR A 48 -1.21 -13.03 9.87
C THR A 48 -1.81 -11.66 9.59
N ARG A 49 -1.94 -10.81 10.60
CA ARG A 49 -2.35 -9.40 10.40
C ARG A 49 -1.20 -8.62 9.77
N ASN A 50 -1.52 -7.61 8.96
CA ASN A 50 -0.53 -6.75 8.32
C ASN A 50 0.39 -6.06 9.32
N LYS A 51 -0.14 -5.65 10.48
CA LYS A 51 0.68 -5.11 11.57
C LYS A 51 1.77 -6.10 12.02
N GLN A 52 1.38 -7.34 12.30
CA GLN A 52 2.29 -8.39 12.74
C GLN A 52 3.33 -8.74 11.66
N ALA A 53 2.92 -8.75 10.39
CA ALA A 53 3.81 -8.95 9.26
C ALA A 53 4.90 -7.86 9.15
N ARG A 54 4.57 -6.60 9.47
CA ARG A 54 5.54 -5.48 9.48
C ARG A 54 6.47 -5.51 10.68
N GLU A 55 5.96 -5.89 11.84
CA GLU A 55 6.74 -6.00 13.08
C GLU A 55 7.70 -7.19 13.06
N ASN A 56 7.37 -8.27 12.33
CA ASN A 56 8.19 -9.48 12.22
C ASN A 56 8.18 -10.08 10.79
N PRO A 57 8.87 -9.46 9.81
CA PRO A 57 8.87 -9.94 8.42
C PRO A 57 9.58 -11.29 8.23
N ASP A 58 10.50 -11.65 9.13
CA ASP A 58 11.25 -12.91 9.07
C ASP A 58 10.38 -14.14 9.28
N MET A 59 9.17 -13.97 9.84
CA MET A 59 8.22 -15.07 10.05
C MET A 59 7.86 -15.80 8.74
N PHE A 60 7.94 -15.11 7.60
CA PHE A 60 7.66 -15.70 6.28
C PHE A 60 8.81 -16.54 5.72
N GLN A 61 9.96 -16.63 6.41
CA GLN A 61 11.08 -17.51 6.07
C GLN A 61 11.64 -17.29 4.65
N PHE A 62 11.65 -16.03 4.19
CA PHE A 62 12.34 -15.69 2.95
C PHE A 62 13.84 -15.94 3.09
N ASN A 63 14.47 -16.42 2.01
CA ASN A 63 15.92 -16.58 1.96
C ASN A 63 16.58 -15.21 1.72
N THR A 64 16.78 -14.45 2.79
CA THR A 64 17.42 -13.13 2.77
C THR A 64 18.87 -13.19 3.23
N SER A 65 19.71 -12.30 2.71
CA SER A 65 21.06 -12.15 3.25
C SER A 65 21.05 -11.56 4.67
N ALA A 66 22.19 -11.63 5.37
CA ALA A 66 22.30 -11.13 6.75
C ALA A 66 21.99 -9.62 6.86
N SER A 67 22.27 -8.83 5.81
CA SER A 67 21.99 -7.39 5.77
C SER A 67 20.54 -7.03 5.48
N GLU A 68 19.72 -8.01 5.08
CA GLU A 68 18.33 -7.87 4.66
C GLU A 68 17.35 -8.48 5.65
N ARG A 69 17.84 -9.30 6.59
CA ARG A 69 17.03 -9.93 7.63
C ARG A 69 16.35 -8.88 8.52
N GLY A 70 15.09 -9.10 8.87
CA GLY A 70 14.28 -8.22 9.70
C GLY A 70 13.81 -6.94 9.00
N LYS A 71 14.17 -6.72 7.74
CA LYS A 71 13.76 -5.54 6.97
C LYS A 71 12.43 -5.77 6.25
N VAL A 72 11.55 -4.78 6.35
CA VAL A 72 10.33 -4.72 5.53
C VAL A 72 10.62 -4.19 4.14
N ARG A 73 9.77 -4.53 3.16
CA ARG A 73 9.93 -4.16 1.75
C ARG A 73 10.23 -2.68 1.55
N GLU A 74 9.55 -1.82 2.30
CA GLU A 74 9.65 -0.36 2.21
C GLU A 74 11.08 0.13 2.50
N SER A 75 11.86 -0.59 3.31
CA SER A 75 13.24 -0.22 3.63
C SER A 75 14.25 -0.48 2.50
N PHE A 76 13.84 -1.19 1.44
CA PHE A 76 14.67 -1.47 0.26
C PHE A 76 14.51 -0.41 -0.84
N PHE A 77 13.43 0.37 -0.80
CA PHE A 77 13.17 1.42 -1.78
C PHE A 77 13.51 2.75 -1.12
N VAL A 78 14.66 3.32 -1.48
CA VAL A 78 14.98 4.71 -1.17
C VAL A 78 14.09 5.58 -2.06
N ASP A 79 13.24 6.41 -1.46
CA ASP A 79 12.40 7.37 -2.19
C ASP A 79 13.28 8.15 -3.19
N THR A 80 13.01 7.94 -4.48
CA THR A 80 13.56 8.74 -5.59
C THR A 80 12.51 9.74 -6.05
#